data_AF-A0A7S2M3S8-F1
#
_entry.id   AF-A0A7S2M3S8-F1
#
_cell.length_a   1.000
_cell.length_b   1.000
_cell.length_c   1.000
_cell.angle_alpha   90.00
_cell.angle_beta   90.00
_cell.angle_gamma   90.00
#
_symmetry.space_group_name_H-M   'P 1'
#
loop_
_entity.id
_entity.type
_entity.pdbx_description
1 polymer ?
#
loop_
_entity_poly.entity_id
_entity_poly.type
_entity_poly.pdbx_seq_one_letter_code
_entity_poly.pdbx_strand_id
1 'polypeptide(L)'
;QRWAASQLLAGYEEFVEHLIFAAFAHPAPFDVPTSPQVGLCRFLWLLDAFDWDHEPLVVDFDGKLVPEERLAVRQSFERSRSEGACGGTFWISSRYDPHALLLQCPPATAAAWLRR
;
A
#
# COMPACT_ATOMS: atom_id res chain seq x y z
N GLN A 1 -4.91 9.34 -11.29
CA GLN A 1 -6.16 9.17 -12.06
C GLN A 1 -5.91 8.60 -13.47
N ARG A 2 -5.33 9.31 -14.46
CA ARG A 2 -5.15 8.78 -15.85
C ARG A 2 -4.41 7.44 -15.96
N TRP A 3 -3.28 7.28 -15.27
CA TRP A 3 -2.55 6.01 -15.27
C TRP A 3 -3.41 4.89 -14.67
N ALA A 4 -3.95 5.07 -13.46
CA ALA A 4 -4.79 4.07 -12.79
C ALA A 4 -5.98 3.60 -13.66
N ALA A 5 -6.66 4.52 -14.35
CA ALA A 5 -7.74 4.16 -15.27
C ALA A 5 -7.27 3.25 -16.42
N SER A 6 -6.05 3.46 -16.95
CA SER A 6 -5.45 2.58 -17.98
C SER A 6 -5.02 1.21 -17.47
N GLN A 7 -4.90 1.05 -16.14
CA GLN A 7 -4.47 -0.18 -15.47
C GLN A 7 -5.65 -1.02 -14.95
N LEU A 8 -6.89 -0.71 -15.39
CA LEU A 8 -8.13 -1.32 -14.87
C LEU A 8 -8.32 -1.14 -13.36
N LEU A 9 -7.76 -0.08 -12.77
CA LEU A 9 -7.95 0.27 -11.36
C LEU A 9 -9.17 1.17 -11.13
N ALA A 10 -10.12 1.21 -12.07
CA ALA A 10 -11.38 1.91 -11.88
C ALA A 10 -12.17 1.22 -10.75
N GLY A 11 -12.57 1.99 -9.73
CA GLY A 11 -13.19 1.47 -8.51
C GLY A 11 -12.21 1.13 -7.38
N TYR A 12 -10.89 1.26 -7.60
CA TYR A 12 -9.84 1.11 -6.58
C TYR A 12 -9.15 2.45 -6.28
N GLU A 13 -9.92 3.54 -6.30
CA GLU A 13 -9.39 4.90 -6.14
C GLU A 13 -8.76 5.10 -4.76
N GLU A 14 -9.46 4.68 -3.70
CA GLU A 14 -8.94 4.76 -2.33
C GLU A 14 -7.63 3.99 -2.19
N PHE A 15 -7.51 2.81 -2.81
CA PHE A 15 -6.28 2.03 -2.83
C PHE A 15 -5.12 2.81 -3.46
N VAL A 16 -5.37 3.45 -4.61
CA VAL A 16 -4.38 4.28 -5.28
C VAL A 16 -4.01 5.49 -4.41
N GLU A 17 -4.98 6.11 -3.75
CA GLU A 17 -4.76 7.25 -2.85
C GLU A 17 -3.90 6.87 -1.63
N HIS A 18 -4.10 5.68 -1.04
CA HIS A 18 -3.27 5.18 0.06
C HIS A 18 -1.81 4.99 -0.38
N LEU A 19 -1.58 4.42 -1.55
CA LEU A 19 -0.23 4.24 -2.11
C LEU A 19 0.45 5.57 -2.42
N ILE A 20 -0.29 6.51 -3.01
CA ILE A 20 0.22 7.86 -3.25
C ILE A 20 0.55 8.53 -1.91
N PHE A 21 -0.33 8.45 -0.92
CA PHE A 21 -0.06 9.02 0.40
C PHE A 21 1.21 8.40 1.00
N ALA A 22 1.36 7.08 0.98
CA ALA A 22 2.55 6.40 1.48
C ALA A 22 3.85 6.87 0.80
N ALA A 23 3.83 7.02 -0.53
CA ALA A 23 4.96 7.50 -1.32
C ALA A 23 5.35 8.97 -1.03
N PHE A 24 4.45 9.76 -0.44
CA PHE A 24 4.66 11.17 -0.11
C PHE A 24 4.96 11.39 1.38
N ALA A 25 4.28 10.67 2.27
CA ALA A 25 4.42 10.77 3.72
C ALA A 25 5.75 10.19 4.23
N HIS A 26 6.30 9.20 3.52
CA HIS A 26 7.62 8.64 3.79
C HIS A 26 8.55 8.98 2.62
N PRO A 27 9.08 10.23 2.56
CA PRO A 27 9.85 10.66 1.40
C PRO A 27 11.15 9.87 1.26
N ALA A 28 11.75 9.44 2.38
CA ALA A 28 12.97 8.63 2.38
C ALA A 28 12.82 7.36 1.52
N PRO A 29 13.78 7.06 0.63
CA PRO A 29 15.12 7.64 0.50
C PRO A 29 15.22 8.94 -0.32
N PHE A 30 14.11 9.50 -0.77
CA PHE A 30 14.02 10.68 -1.62
C PHE A 30 13.58 11.95 -0.85
N ASP A 31 13.64 13.12 -1.50
CA ASP A 31 13.15 14.41 -0.94
C ASP A 31 11.62 14.56 -1.07
N VAL A 32 11.01 15.71 -0.78
CA VAL A 32 9.58 15.92 -1.09
C VAL A 32 9.39 16.00 -2.63
N PRO A 33 8.41 15.32 -3.24
CA PRO A 33 8.24 15.36 -4.69
C PRO A 33 7.86 16.76 -5.17
N THR A 34 8.60 17.29 -6.14
CA THR A 34 8.45 18.67 -6.64
C THR A 34 7.57 18.78 -7.89
N SER A 35 7.17 17.65 -8.47
CA SER A 35 6.29 17.61 -9.64
C SER A 35 5.38 16.37 -9.65
N PRO A 36 4.23 16.43 -10.35
CA PRO A 36 3.34 15.27 -10.50
C PRO A 36 4.02 14.04 -11.13
N GLN A 37 4.97 14.26 -12.03
CA GLN A 37 5.73 13.20 -12.69
C GLN A 37 6.63 12.46 -11.68
N VAL A 38 7.29 13.18 -10.78
CA VAL A 38 8.10 12.58 -9.71
C VAL A 38 7.20 11.79 -8.76
N GLY A 39 6.03 12.32 -8.40
CA GLY A 39 5.04 11.61 -7.59
C GLY A 39 4.59 10.29 -8.23
N LEU A 40 4.31 10.30 -9.54
CA LEU A 40 3.96 9.10 -10.28
C LEU A 40 5.12 8.08 -10.28
N CYS A 41 6.35 8.50 -10.56
CA CYS A 41 7.51 7.61 -10.54
C CYS A 41 7.71 6.95 -9.17
N ARG A 42 7.50 7.67 -8.07
CA ARG A 42 7.60 7.09 -6.72
C ARG A 42 6.48 6.13 -6.39
N PHE A 43 5.27 6.45 -6.80
CA PHE A 43 4.14 5.54 -6.68
C PHE A 43 4.43 4.22 -7.43
N LEU A 44 4.95 4.29 -8.66
CA LEU A 44 5.34 3.10 -9.43
C LEU A 44 6.52 2.36 -8.78
N TRP A 45 7.51 3.09 -8.26
CA TRP A 45 8.63 2.50 -7.56
C TRP A 45 8.19 1.79 -6.28
N LEU A 46 7.26 2.36 -5.50
CA LEU A 46 6.68 1.70 -4.33
C LEU A 46 5.95 0.40 -4.73
N LEU A 47 5.19 0.41 -5.83
CA LEU A 47 4.51 -0.79 -6.32
C LEU A 47 5.47 -1.92 -6.68
N ASP A 48 6.60 -1.59 -7.31
CA ASP A 48 7.60 -2.55 -7.79
C ASP A 48 8.58 -3.02 -6.70
N ALA A 49 9.15 -2.07 -5.94
CA ALA A 49 10.27 -2.33 -5.05
C ALA A 49 9.87 -2.75 -3.63
N PHE A 50 8.61 -2.54 -3.22
CA PHE A 50 8.15 -2.90 -1.88
C PHE A 50 7.96 -4.41 -1.75
N ASP A 51 8.43 -4.99 -0.63
CA ASP A 51 8.28 -6.42 -0.35
C ASP A 51 6.88 -6.74 0.18
N TRP A 52 5.92 -6.81 -0.75
CA TRP A 52 4.52 -7.08 -0.44
C TRP A 52 4.27 -8.44 0.21
N ASP A 53 5.20 -9.38 0.07
CA ASP A 53 5.02 -10.75 0.55
C ASP A 53 5.44 -10.88 2.01
N HIS A 54 6.43 -10.09 2.46
CA HIS A 54 6.98 -10.17 3.82
C HIS A 54 6.73 -8.95 4.69
N GLU A 55 6.35 -7.80 4.12
CA GLU A 55 6.08 -6.58 4.88
C GLU A 55 4.66 -6.04 4.63
N PRO A 56 3.92 -5.65 5.68
CA PRO A 56 2.68 -4.90 5.53
C PRO A 56 2.98 -3.43 5.21
N LEU A 57 2.32 -2.85 4.21
CA LEU A 57 2.38 -1.40 4.04
C LEU A 57 1.51 -0.75 5.12
N VAL A 58 2.14 0.05 5.98
CA VAL A 58 1.47 0.75 7.08
C VAL A 58 1.41 2.24 6.76
N VAL A 59 0.21 2.75 6.53
CA VAL A 59 -0.04 4.15 6.17
C VAL A 59 -0.41 4.94 7.43
N ASP A 60 0.47 5.85 7.83
CA ASP A 60 0.28 6.72 8.99
C ASP A 60 -0.16 8.13 8.55
N PHE A 61 -1.48 8.35 8.52
CA PHE A 61 -2.06 9.58 7.97
C PHE A 61 -1.79 10.83 8.80
N ASP A 62 -1.74 10.71 10.12
CA ASP A 62 -1.61 11.82 11.06
C ASP A 62 -0.25 11.87 11.77
N GLY A 63 0.62 10.89 11.51
CA GLY A 63 1.93 10.77 12.16
C GLY A 63 1.84 10.36 13.63
N LYS A 64 0.72 9.77 14.05
CA LYS A 64 0.43 9.44 15.46
C LYS A 64 0.31 7.94 15.71
N LEU A 65 0.77 7.11 14.77
CA LEU A 65 0.74 5.67 14.93
C LEU A 65 1.79 5.22 15.95
N VAL A 66 1.36 4.69 17.09
CA VAL A 66 2.26 4.31 18.19
C VAL A 66 2.88 2.92 17.96
N PRO A 67 4.03 2.60 18.58
CA PRO A 67 4.70 1.31 18.39
C PRO A 67 3.81 0.09 18.67
N GLU A 68 2.92 0.18 19.65
CA GLU A 68 1.98 -0.89 20.01
C GLU A 68 0.96 -1.15 18.89
N GLU A 69 0.46 -0.09 18.26
CA GLU A 69 -0.46 -0.19 17.11
C GLU A 69 0.27 -0.80 15.90
N ARG A 70 1.53 -0.40 15.64
CA ARG A 70 2.37 -0.99 14.57
C ARG A 70 2.61 -2.48 14.80
N LEU A 71 2.85 -2.89 16.04
CA LEU A 71 3.02 -4.29 16.40
C LEU A 71 1.73 -5.10 16.16
N ALA A 72 0.58 -4.56 16.54
CA ALA A 72 -0.71 -5.21 16.32
C ALA A 72 -1.02 -5.42 14.82
N VAL A 73 -0.68 -4.41 13.99
CA VAL A 73 -0.75 -4.52 12.52
C VAL A 73 0.15 -5.64 12.01
N ARG A 74 1.41 -5.68 12.46
CA ARG A 74 2.37 -6.73 12.05
C ARG A 74 1.89 -8.13 12.44
N GLN A 75 1.39 -8.31 13.65
CA GLN A 75 0.82 -9.59 14.10
C GLN A 75 -0.39 -10.02 13.27
N SER A 76 -1.22 -9.06 12.85
CA SER A 76 -2.39 -9.32 12.00
C SER A 76 -1.98 -9.77 10.60
N PHE A 77 -0.96 -9.12 10.03
CA PHE A 77 -0.35 -9.50 8.76
C PHE A 77 0.23 -10.93 8.81
N GLU A 78 1.05 -11.23 9.81
CA GLU A 78 1.66 -12.55 9.99
C GLU A 78 0.61 -13.66 10.12
N ARG A 79 -0.47 -13.40 10.87
CA ARG A 79 -1.60 -14.33 10.99
C ARG A 79 -2.25 -14.58 9.63
N SER A 80 -2.59 -13.53 8.89
CA SER A 80 -3.21 -13.66 7.56
C SER A 80 -2.32 -14.44 6.58
N ARG A 81 -1.00 -14.21 6.62
CA ARG A 81 -0.03 -14.94 5.81
C ARG A 81 0.01 -16.43 6.19
N SER A 82 -0.04 -16.76 7.48
CA SER A 82 -0.06 -18.15 7.95
C SER A 82 -1.34 -18.91 7.56
N GLU A 83 -2.46 -18.21 7.47
CA GLU A 83 -3.76 -18.77 7.10
C GLU A 83 -3.94 -18.93 5.58
N GLY A 84 -3.00 -18.42 4.77
CA GLY A 84 -3.02 -18.51 3.31
C GLY A 84 -4.08 -17.62 2.62
N ALA A 85 -4.78 -16.76 3.37
CA ALA A 85 -5.91 -15.98 2.88
C ALA A 85 -5.51 -14.83 1.93
N CYS A 86 -4.25 -14.38 1.95
CA CYS A 86 -3.81 -13.18 1.22
C CYS A 86 -2.61 -13.38 0.29
N GLY A 87 -2.17 -14.61 0.02
CA GLY A 87 -1.01 -14.88 -0.86
C GLY A 87 -1.13 -14.17 -2.22
N GLY A 88 -0.21 -13.26 -2.53
CA GLY A 88 -0.20 -12.51 -3.79
C GLY A 88 -1.10 -11.27 -3.87
N THR A 89 -1.80 -10.87 -2.80
CA THR A 89 -2.54 -9.60 -2.74
C THR A 89 -1.76 -8.52 -1.98
N PHE A 90 -2.14 -7.26 -2.16
CA PHE A 90 -1.61 -6.14 -1.39
C PHE A 90 -2.11 -6.21 0.05
N TRP A 91 -1.24 -5.90 1.01
CA TRP A 91 -1.62 -5.63 2.39
C TRP A 91 -1.33 -4.17 2.69
N ILE A 92 -2.40 -3.38 2.84
CA ILE A 92 -2.31 -1.97 3.20
C ILE A 92 -3.16 -1.79 4.45
N SER A 93 -2.52 -1.27 5.49
CA SER A 93 -3.14 -1.04 6.78
C SER A 93 -2.93 0.40 7.18
N SER A 94 -3.83 0.90 8.02
CA SER A 94 -3.69 2.22 8.65
C SER A 94 -4.16 2.13 10.08
N ARG A 95 -4.02 3.21 10.84
CA ARG A 95 -4.63 3.31 12.17
C ARG A 95 -6.13 3.02 12.17
N TYR A 96 -6.82 3.38 11.08
CA TYR A 96 -8.27 3.23 10.92
C TYR A 96 -8.67 1.86 10.36
N ASP A 97 -7.72 1.11 9.81
CA ASP A 97 -7.91 -0.25 9.29
C ASP A 97 -6.66 -1.10 9.61
N PRO A 98 -6.47 -1.52 10.88
CA PRO A 98 -5.27 -2.23 11.30
C PRO A 98 -5.19 -3.67 10.78
N HIS A 99 -6.32 -4.22 10.33
CA HIS A 99 -6.44 -5.58 9.84
C HIS A 99 -6.56 -5.67 8.30
N ALA A 100 -6.47 -4.52 7.59
CA ALA A 100 -6.55 -4.44 6.14
C ALA A 100 -7.84 -5.06 5.55
N LEU A 101 -8.99 -4.81 6.19
CA LEU A 101 -10.28 -5.39 5.82
C LEU A 101 -11.23 -4.40 5.14
N LEU A 102 -11.00 -3.10 5.32
CA LEU A 102 -11.89 -2.05 4.83
C LEU A 102 -11.48 -1.57 3.45
N LEU A 103 -10.16 -1.43 3.21
CA LEU A 103 -9.66 -0.95 1.94
C LEU A 103 -9.87 -1.99 0.84
N GLN A 104 -10.61 -1.62 -0.20
CA GLN A 104 -10.77 -2.46 -1.37
C GLN A 104 -9.45 -2.52 -2.15
N CYS A 105 -8.81 -3.69 -2.14
CA CYS A 105 -7.61 -3.95 -2.94
C CYS A 105 -7.99 -4.64 -4.26
N PRO A 106 -7.24 -4.40 -5.35
CA PRO A 106 -7.44 -5.13 -6.59
C PRO A 106 -7.21 -6.65 -6.38
N PRO A 107 -7.89 -7.51 -7.15
CA PRO A 107 -7.77 -8.95 -7.00
C PRO A 107 -6.34 -9.43 -7.26
N ALA A 108 -6.00 -10.62 -6.74
CA ALA A 108 -4.65 -11.20 -6.86
C ALA A 108 -4.12 -11.25 -8.31
N THR A 109 -4.99 -11.44 -9.30
CA THR A 109 -4.62 -11.41 -10.73
C THR A 109 -4.12 -10.04 -11.18
N ALA A 110 -4.78 -8.97 -10.74
CA ALA A 110 -4.36 -7.60 -11.03
C ALA A 110 -3.14 -7.20 -10.19
N ALA A 111 -3.08 -7.62 -8.93
CA ALA A 111 -1.89 -7.41 -8.09
C ALA A 111 -0.64 -8.08 -8.70
N ALA A 112 -0.76 -9.33 -9.16
CA ALA A 112 0.32 -10.04 -9.85
C ALA A 112 0.68 -9.46 -11.22
N TRP A 113 -0.16 -8.60 -11.81
CA TRP A 113 0.16 -7.86 -13.03
C TRP A 113 0.87 -6.54 -12.72
N LEU A 114 0.43 -5.84 -11.66
CA LEU A 114 1.04 -4.58 -11.21
C LEU A 114 2.45 -4.75 -10.63
N ARG A 115 2.83 -5.98 -10.24
CA ARG A 115 4.14 -6.34 -9.69
C ARG A 115 5.10 -6.97 -10.72
N ARG A 116 4.79 -6.92 -12.01
CA ARG A 116 5.66 -7.43 -13.11
C ARG A 116 6.38 -6.29 -13.80
#